data_AF-A0AAD9YN17-F1
#
_entry.id   AF-A0AAD9YN17-F1
#
_cell.length_a   1.000
_cell.length_b   1.000
_cell.length_c   1.000
_cell.angle_alpha   90.00
_cell.angle_beta   90.00
_cell.angle_gamma   90.00
#
_symmetry.space_group_name_H-M   'P 1'
#
loop_
_entity.id
_entity.type
_entity.pdbx_description
1 polymer ?
#
loop_
_entity_poly.entity_id
_entity_poly.type
_entity_poly.pdbx_seq_one_letter_code
_entity_poly.pdbx_strand_id
1 'polypeptide(L)'
;MPTMKRALLIASPSGGLRGPINDVKTMEAILSQQGFEVLSCCDVKATRQGIMDAWETIIKVSQAGDVVVIYYSGHGGIVEDDSSEPSVAEEGDLTQQQSWRYQFLVPMDFSDPTAADGASSFNGILDVELEDLLRRTTDRTENVTTIFDCCHSGRMARDPSHTGAVPRNLPKIRFPKLQFASVSQKVERLRETNGDLAKTYLHNEGNRHAVRIAAAGALETAWEDGDHDQRAGVMTRELARALREAWEVNDGANQISWQNMSLRVSELVNVNFPRQNPYVEGPQRRMLFSLDESETNAVVLHPDGQHGILKAGRISSVREGNVYALMPLLVGSERIREETKIGEATVTEVRALESVATLSILPNRD
;
A
#
# COMPACT_ATOMS: atom_id res chain seq x y z
N MET A 1 -5.79 30.57 4.77
CA MET A 1 -5.57 30.17 3.37
C MET A 1 -6.60 29.11 3.03
N PRO A 2 -7.13 29.04 1.80
CA PRO A 2 -8.00 27.93 1.42
C PRO A 2 -7.22 26.60 1.49
N THR A 3 -7.88 25.54 1.95
CA THR A 3 -7.35 24.17 1.91
C THR A 3 -7.08 23.78 0.46
N MET A 4 -5.85 23.36 0.17
CA MET A 4 -5.45 22.90 -1.16
C MET A 4 -5.29 21.39 -1.16
N LYS A 5 -5.69 20.74 -2.26
CA LYS A 5 -5.46 19.32 -2.50
C LYS A 5 -4.31 19.19 -3.49
N ARG A 6 -3.26 18.45 -3.15
CA ARG A 6 -2.05 18.27 -3.97
C ARG A 6 -1.68 16.82 -4.12
N ALA A 7 -1.28 16.43 -5.32
CA ALA A 7 -0.86 15.09 -5.62
C ALA A 7 0.50 15.08 -6.31
N LEU A 8 1.41 14.22 -5.86
CA LEU A 8 2.60 13.85 -6.62
C LEU A 8 2.40 12.45 -7.19
N LEU A 9 2.44 12.34 -8.52
CA LEU A 9 2.31 11.07 -9.22
C LEU A 9 3.65 10.69 -9.86
N ILE A 10 4.18 9.54 -9.49
CA ILE A 10 5.49 9.06 -9.96
C ILE A 10 5.30 7.78 -10.76
N ALA A 11 5.81 7.77 -11.99
CA ALA A 11 5.86 6.57 -12.83
C ALA A 11 7.31 6.24 -13.21
N SER A 12 7.78 5.07 -12.80
CA SER A 12 9.09 4.55 -13.20
C SER A 12 8.95 3.24 -13.97
N PRO A 13 8.77 3.28 -15.31
CA PRO A 13 8.71 2.10 -16.17
C PRO A 13 10.10 1.51 -16.47
N SER A 14 10.95 1.38 -15.46
CA SER A 14 12.27 0.75 -15.59
C SER A 14 12.12 -0.77 -15.75
N GLY A 15 13.18 -1.46 -16.18
CA GLY A 15 13.19 -2.93 -16.22
C GLY A 15 12.20 -3.60 -17.21
N GLY A 16 11.59 -2.82 -18.11
CA GLY A 16 10.65 -3.33 -19.12
C GLY A 16 9.18 -3.34 -18.70
N LEU A 17 8.83 -2.76 -17.54
CA LEU A 17 7.43 -2.50 -17.17
C LEU A 17 6.76 -1.57 -18.18
N ARG A 18 5.47 -1.80 -18.44
CA ARG A 18 4.68 -0.95 -19.37
C ARG A 18 3.50 -0.27 -18.68
N GLY A 19 3.07 -0.77 -17.53
CA GLY A 19 1.92 -0.26 -16.80
C GLY A 19 2.10 1.07 -16.07
N PRO A 20 3.28 1.46 -15.56
CA PRO A 20 3.39 2.64 -14.69
C PRO A 20 2.85 3.95 -15.26
N ILE A 21 2.99 4.16 -16.57
CA ILE A 21 2.47 5.37 -17.22
C ILE A 21 0.96 5.36 -17.33
N ASN A 22 0.35 4.20 -17.60
CA ASN A 22 -1.10 4.04 -17.63
C ASN A 22 -1.72 4.16 -16.24
N ASP A 23 -1.02 3.68 -15.22
CA ASP A 23 -1.40 3.83 -13.84
C ASP A 23 -1.44 5.30 -13.41
N VAL A 24 -0.38 6.06 -13.68
CA VAL A 24 -0.35 7.51 -13.36
C VAL A 24 -1.44 8.26 -14.12
N LYS A 25 -1.68 7.96 -15.40
CA LYS A 25 -2.80 8.57 -16.16
C LYS A 25 -4.15 8.28 -15.50
N THR A 26 -4.34 7.05 -15.01
CA THR A 26 -5.57 6.64 -14.34
C THR A 26 -5.76 7.40 -13.02
N MET A 27 -4.71 7.49 -12.21
CA MET A 27 -4.74 8.20 -10.93
C MET A 27 -4.83 9.72 -11.10
N GLU A 28 -4.19 10.28 -12.12
CA GLU A 28 -4.28 11.69 -12.49
C GLU A 28 -5.73 12.09 -12.82
N ALA A 29 -6.42 11.28 -13.63
CA ALA A 29 -7.82 11.53 -13.97
C ALA A 29 -8.72 11.51 -12.72
N ILE A 30 -8.54 10.50 -11.85
CA ILE A 30 -9.28 10.32 -10.60
C ILE A 30 -9.05 11.50 -9.64
N LEU A 31 -7.80 11.86 -9.39
CA LEU A 31 -7.45 12.89 -8.41
C LEU A 31 -7.80 14.30 -8.94
N SER A 32 -7.62 14.55 -10.24
CA SER A 32 -8.03 15.83 -10.85
C SER A 32 -9.54 16.05 -10.72
N GLN A 33 -10.35 15.02 -10.92
CA GLN A 33 -11.80 15.09 -10.71
C GLN A 33 -12.16 15.45 -9.25
N GLN A 34 -11.32 15.04 -8.30
CA GLN A 34 -11.47 15.36 -6.88
C GLN A 34 -10.88 16.73 -6.48
N GLY A 35 -10.38 17.50 -7.46
CA GLY A 35 -9.83 18.85 -7.27
C GLY A 35 -8.37 18.88 -6.80
N PHE A 36 -7.61 17.79 -6.99
CA PHE A 36 -6.17 17.80 -6.71
C PHE A 36 -5.39 18.53 -7.80
N GLU A 37 -4.46 19.38 -7.38
CA GLU A 37 -3.37 19.87 -8.24
C GLU A 37 -2.31 18.77 -8.37
N VAL A 38 -2.11 18.28 -9.58
CA VAL A 38 -1.22 17.14 -9.86
C VAL A 38 0.15 17.62 -10.34
N LEU A 39 1.20 17.17 -9.65
CA LEU A 39 2.60 17.22 -10.09
C LEU A 39 3.03 15.82 -10.52
N SER A 40 3.42 15.65 -11.78
CA SER A 40 3.83 14.35 -12.34
C SER A 40 5.34 14.24 -12.54
N CYS A 41 5.94 13.16 -12.05
CA CYS A 41 7.35 12.80 -12.24
C CYS A 41 7.42 11.42 -12.93
N CYS A 42 7.43 11.43 -14.26
CA CYS A 42 7.25 10.23 -15.09
C CYS A 42 8.41 10.03 -16.09
N ASP A 43 8.52 8.80 -16.61
CA ASP A 43 9.48 8.43 -17.65
C ASP A 43 10.89 8.89 -17.32
N VAL A 44 11.63 9.43 -18.29
CA VAL A 44 13.01 9.92 -18.16
C VAL A 44 13.22 10.95 -17.05
N LYS A 45 12.15 11.56 -16.49
CA LYS A 45 12.23 12.48 -15.35
C LYS A 45 12.19 11.78 -14.00
N ALA A 46 11.67 10.56 -13.92
CA ALA A 46 11.58 9.76 -12.70
C ALA A 46 12.94 9.17 -12.28
N THR A 47 14.01 9.97 -12.39
CA THR A 47 15.33 9.66 -11.85
C THR A 47 15.31 9.79 -10.34
N ARG A 48 16.33 9.26 -9.66
CA ARG A 48 16.46 9.40 -8.20
C ARG A 48 16.33 10.87 -7.78
N GLN A 49 17.08 11.76 -8.43
CA GLN A 49 17.05 13.18 -8.11
C GLN A 49 15.69 13.80 -8.47
N GLY A 50 15.12 13.45 -9.63
CA GLY A 50 13.82 14.00 -10.06
C GLY A 50 12.66 13.62 -9.13
N ILE A 51 12.67 12.41 -8.58
CA ILE A 51 11.67 11.99 -7.58
C ILE A 51 11.85 12.77 -6.27
N MET A 52 13.09 12.89 -5.77
CA MET A 52 13.37 13.65 -4.55
C MET A 52 12.96 15.11 -4.70
N ASP A 53 13.35 15.77 -5.80
CA ASP A 53 13.02 17.19 -6.07
C ASP A 53 11.51 17.44 -6.20
N ALA A 54 10.79 16.51 -6.83
CA ALA A 54 9.34 16.60 -6.96
C ALA A 54 8.65 16.47 -5.58
N TRP A 55 9.12 15.55 -4.72
CA TRP A 55 8.58 15.40 -3.37
C TRP A 55 8.93 16.61 -2.49
N GLU A 56 10.16 17.13 -2.59
CA GLU A 56 10.57 18.37 -1.93
C GLU A 56 9.72 19.56 -2.34
N THR A 57 9.32 19.62 -3.62
CA THR A 57 8.40 20.63 -4.10
C THR A 57 7.06 20.54 -3.38
N ILE A 58 6.47 19.34 -3.24
CA ILE A 58 5.24 19.12 -2.47
C ILE A 58 5.41 19.57 -1.02
N ILE A 59 6.49 19.17 -0.35
CA ILE A 59 6.76 19.55 1.05
C ILE A 59 6.80 21.08 1.19
N LYS A 60 7.53 21.76 0.30
CA LYS A 60 7.72 23.21 0.34
C LYS A 60 6.42 23.99 0.15
N VAL A 61 5.55 23.54 -0.75
CA VAL A 61 4.29 24.23 -1.06
C VAL A 61 3.14 23.85 -0.12
N SER A 62 3.26 22.73 0.61
CA SER A 62 2.24 22.28 1.55
C SER A 62 2.18 23.13 2.82
N GLN A 63 0.96 23.32 3.31
CA GLN A 63 0.59 24.11 4.49
C GLN A 63 -0.38 23.31 5.36
N ALA A 64 -0.54 23.75 6.61
CA ALA A 64 -1.45 23.11 7.54
C ALA A 64 -2.89 23.12 6.98
N GLY A 65 -3.54 21.95 7.02
CA GLY A 65 -4.90 21.76 6.53
C GLY A 65 -4.98 21.32 5.06
N ASP A 66 -3.86 21.28 4.33
CA ASP A 66 -3.83 20.74 2.96
C ASP A 66 -4.01 19.22 2.93
N VAL A 67 -4.47 18.71 1.80
CA VAL A 67 -4.59 17.26 1.55
C VAL A 67 -3.51 16.86 0.56
N VAL A 68 -2.66 15.91 0.93
CA VAL A 68 -1.53 15.48 0.10
C VAL A 68 -1.65 14.01 -0.26
N VAL A 69 -1.53 13.70 -1.56
CA VAL A 69 -1.42 12.33 -2.06
C VAL A 69 -0.05 12.15 -2.70
N ILE A 70 0.67 11.09 -2.35
CA ILE A 70 1.88 10.66 -3.06
C ILE A 70 1.63 9.28 -3.65
N TYR A 71 1.78 9.15 -4.96
CA TYR A 71 1.55 7.91 -5.67
C TYR A 71 2.82 7.48 -6.40
N TYR A 72 3.18 6.21 -6.29
CA TYR A 72 4.28 5.61 -7.06
C TYR A 72 3.80 4.34 -7.76
N SER A 73 4.16 4.22 -9.04
CA SER A 73 4.06 2.98 -9.81
C SER A 73 5.40 2.65 -10.45
N GLY A 74 5.86 1.41 -10.29
CA GLY A 74 7.16 0.94 -10.79
C GLY A 74 7.66 -0.29 -10.04
N HIS A 75 8.97 -0.53 -10.10
CA HIS A 75 9.59 -1.63 -9.36
C HIS A 75 9.95 -1.25 -7.92
N GLY A 76 9.79 -2.21 -7.02
CA GLY A 76 10.46 -2.21 -5.73
C GLY A 76 11.65 -3.17 -5.71
N GLY A 77 12.62 -2.92 -4.84
CA GLY A 77 13.78 -3.78 -4.63
C GLY A 77 14.03 -4.10 -3.15
N ILE A 78 14.84 -5.12 -2.92
CA ILE A 78 15.54 -5.36 -1.65
C ILE A 78 17.03 -5.33 -1.91
N VAL A 79 17.76 -4.66 -1.03
CA VAL A 79 19.19 -4.82 -0.86
C VAL A 79 19.47 -5.60 0.43
N GLU A 80 20.29 -6.65 0.35
CA GLU A 80 20.71 -7.48 1.49
C GLU A 80 22.25 -7.67 1.50
N ASP A 81 22.82 -7.89 2.69
CA ASP A 81 24.25 -8.21 2.85
C ASP A 81 24.54 -9.66 2.41
N ASP A 82 25.48 -9.84 1.49
CA ASP A 82 25.92 -11.14 0.99
C ASP A 82 26.53 -12.08 2.04
N SER A 83 26.91 -11.55 3.20
CA SER A 83 27.45 -12.35 4.29
C SER A 83 26.41 -12.93 5.25
N SER A 84 25.14 -12.65 4.99
CA SER A 84 24.03 -13.30 5.67
C SER A 84 23.78 -14.69 5.08
N GLU A 85 24.67 -15.64 5.40
CA GLU A 85 24.30 -17.07 5.37
C GLU A 85 23.09 -17.25 6.32
N PRO A 86 22.06 -18.04 5.96
CA PRO A 86 21.03 -18.41 6.91
C PRO A 86 21.69 -19.27 7.99
N SER A 87 22.12 -18.65 9.09
CA SER A 87 22.55 -19.40 10.26
C SER A 87 21.36 -20.25 10.70
N VAL A 88 21.53 -21.56 10.67
CA VAL A 88 20.63 -22.49 11.34
C VAL A 88 20.78 -22.14 12.82
N ALA A 89 19.86 -21.35 13.36
CA ALA A 89 19.90 -20.96 14.75
C ALA A 89 19.88 -22.24 15.59
N GLU A 90 20.98 -22.53 16.30
CA GLU A 90 20.93 -23.48 17.41
C GLU A 90 19.92 -22.92 18.42
N GLU A 91 18.96 -23.76 18.81
CA GLU A 91 17.90 -23.42 19.76
C GLU A 91 18.52 -22.88 21.06
N GLY A 92 18.49 -21.56 21.27
CA GLY A 92 18.90 -20.97 22.54
C GLY A 92 19.27 -19.50 22.54
N ASP A 93 19.61 -18.90 21.40
CA ASP A 93 20.06 -17.50 21.37
C ASP A 93 19.24 -16.64 20.38
N LEU A 94 18.14 -16.08 20.89
CA LEU A 94 17.26 -15.15 20.16
C LEU A 94 17.89 -13.77 19.92
N THR A 95 19.19 -13.59 20.14
CA THR A 95 19.88 -12.29 19.95
C THR A 95 20.75 -12.22 18.68
N GLN A 96 20.75 -13.23 17.81
CA GLN A 96 21.62 -13.23 16.64
C GLN A 96 20.98 -12.63 15.37
N GLN A 97 21.54 -11.46 15.00
CA GLN A 97 21.67 -10.89 13.65
C GLN A 97 20.53 -11.20 12.67
N GLN A 98 19.47 -10.37 12.74
CA GLN A 98 18.61 -10.19 11.58
C GLN A 98 19.50 -9.78 10.39
N SER A 99 19.44 -10.52 9.29
CA SER A 99 19.99 -10.09 8.01
C SER A 99 19.45 -8.68 7.74
N TRP A 100 20.28 -7.65 7.89
CA TRP A 100 19.86 -6.29 7.60
C TRP A 100 19.54 -6.24 6.12
N ARG A 101 18.28 -5.94 5.82
CA ARG A 101 17.76 -5.75 4.47
C ARG A 101 17.07 -4.40 4.43
N TYR A 102 17.26 -3.66 3.35
CA TYR A 102 16.54 -2.42 3.11
C TYR A 102 15.67 -2.55 1.88
N GLN A 103 14.45 -2.04 1.96
CA GLN A 103 13.57 -1.92 0.81
C GLN A 103 13.86 -0.60 0.09
N PHE A 104 13.64 -0.56 -1.22
CA PHE A 104 13.80 0.68 -1.98
C PHE A 104 12.87 0.75 -3.19
N LEU A 105 12.47 1.96 -3.57
CA LEU A 105 11.87 2.23 -4.88
C LEU A 105 12.96 2.31 -5.94
N VAL A 106 12.64 1.87 -7.15
CA VAL A 106 13.56 1.83 -8.30
C VAL A 106 13.29 3.03 -9.21
N PRO A 107 14.20 4.00 -9.32
CA PRO A 107 14.08 5.10 -10.28
C PRO A 107 14.47 4.69 -11.70
N MET A 108 14.22 5.56 -12.68
CA MET A 108 14.55 5.30 -14.10
C MET A 108 16.04 5.28 -14.41
N ASP A 109 16.86 6.00 -13.63
CA ASP A 109 18.31 5.97 -13.72
C ASP A 109 18.93 4.87 -12.87
N PHE A 110 18.11 3.98 -12.27
CA PHE A 110 18.63 2.86 -11.50
C PHE A 110 19.53 1.98 -12.36
N SER A 111 20.77 1.82 -11.90
CA SER A 111 21.72 0.85 -12.46
C SER A 111 21.99 -0.18 -11.39
N ASP A 112 21.93 -1.47 -11.75
CA ASP A 112 22.34 -2.53 -10.84
C ASP A 112 23.85 -2.38 -10.61
N PRO A 113 24.31 -2.00 -9.41
CA PRO A 113 25.72 -1.72 -9.18
C PRO A 113 26.54 -3.01 -9.05
N THR A 114 25.91 -4.18 -9.22
CA THR A 114 26.56 -5.49 -9.37
C THR A 114 26.80 -5.87 -10.85
N ALA A 115 26.29 -5.07 -11.80
CA ALA A 115 26.52 -5.27 -13.22
C ALA A 115 28.02 -5.08 -13.58
N ALA A 116 28.49 -5.89 -14.53
CA ALA A 116 29.91 -6.06 -14.87
C ALA A 116 30.59 -4.81 -15.48
N ASP A 117 29.83 -3.73 -15.70
CA ASP A 117 30.24 -2.47 -16.33
C ASP A 117 30.74 -1.40 -15.34
N GLY A 118 30.74 -1.67 -14.04
CA GLY A 118 31.55 -0.92 -13.07
C GLY A 118 31.11 0.53 -12.78
N ALA A 119 29.90 0.93 -13.15
CA ALA A 119 29.22 2.15 -12.69
C ALA A 119 27.97 1.71 -11.89
N SER A 120 27.55 2.29 -10.77
CA SER A 120 27.84 3.52 -10.05
C SER A 120 27.37 3.30 -8.58
N SER A 121 27.45 4.31 -7.71
CA SER A 121 26.87 4.25 -6.37
C SER A 121 25.38 3.87 -6.40
N PHE A 122 24.93 3.03 -5.45
CA PHE A 122 23.51 2.68 -5.28
C PHE A 122 22.60 3.93 -5.31
N ASN A 123 21.69 3.97 -6.28
CA ASN A 123 20.79 5.09 -6.54
C ASN A 123 19.30 4.73 -6.40
N GLY A 124 18.98 3.62 -5.73
CA GLY A 124 17.64 3.39 -5.21
C GLY A 124 17.24 4.44 -4.17
N ILE A 125 15.93 4.58 -3.94
CA ILE A 125 15.38 5.41 -2.87
C ILE A 125 14.97 4.49 -1.72
N LEU A 126 15.74 4.50 -0.63
CA LEU A 126 15.53 3.58 0.49
C LEU A 126 14.24 3.90 1.25
N ASP A 127 13.65 2.88 1.85
CA ASP A 127 12.55 2.99 2.82
C ASP A 127 12.76 4.09 3.88
N VAL A 128 13.97 4.18 4.45
CA VAL A 128 14.31 5.24 5.43
C VAL A 128 14.32 6.65 4.84
N GLU A 129 14.57 6.79 3.53
CA GLU A 129 14.52 8.07 2.83
C GLU A 129 13.07 8.45 2.51
N LEU A 130 12.25 7.47 2.14
CA LEU A 130 10.80 7.66 1.95
C LEU A 130 10.12 8.05 3.27
N GLU A 131 10.54 7.43 4.37
CA GLU A 131 10.06 7.75 5.71
C GLU A 131 10.43 9.18 6.10
N ASP A 132 11.66 9.63 5.80
CA ASP A 132 12.07 11.03 6.01
C ASP A 132 11.21 12.01 5.21
N LEU A 133 11.01 11.76 3.92
CA LEU A 133 10.16 12.57 3.05
C LEU A 133 8.71 12.59 3.55
N LEU A 134 8.17 11.43 3.95
CA LEU A 134 6.82 11.32 4.49
C LEU A 134 6.68 12.09 5.80
N ARG A 135 7.62 11.95 6.73
CA ARG A 135 7.65 12.70 7.99
C ARG A 135 7.62 14.20 7.71
N ARG A 136 8.53 14.67 6.86
CA ARG A 136 8.62 16.08 6.48
C ARG A 136 7.38 16.57 5.74
N THR A 137 6.66 15.70 5.03
CA THR A 137 5.34 16.02 4.47
C THR A 137 4.29 16.16 5.58
N THR A 138 4.28 15.25 6.55
CA THR A 138 3.34 15.30 7.69
C THR A 138 3.62 16.41 8.69
N ASP A 139 4.85 16.92 8.75
CA ASP A 139 5.20 18.13 9.51
C ASP A 139 4.54 19.40 8.90
N ARG A 140 4.10 19.32 7.64
CA ARG A 140 3.41 20.41 6.94
C ARG A 140 1.90 20.28 7.02
N THR A 141 1.37 19.06 6.96
CA THR A 141 -0.07 18.80 7.04
C THR A 141 -0.41 17.40 7.56
N GLU A 142 -1.56 17.26 8.19
CA GLU A 142 -1.96 16.02 8.87
C GLU A 142 -2.72 15.02 7.99
N ASN A 143 -3.11 15.43 6.77
CA ASN A 143 -3.94 14.63 5.87
C ASN A 143 -3.11 14.17 4.67
N VAL A 144 -2.29 13.16 4.89
CA VAL A 144 -1.40 12.58 3.88
C VAL A 144 -1.84 11.16 3.54
N THR A 145 -1.85 10.84 2.25
CA THR A 145 -2.05 9.48 1.75
C THR A 145 -0.88 9.11 0.84
N THR A 146 -0.27 7.95 1.05
CA THR A 146 0.72 7.38 0.12
C THR A 146 0.19 6.10 -0.49
N ILE A 147 0.41 5.89 -1.78
CA ILE A 147 -0.07 4.73 -2.52
C ILE A 147 1.09 4.20 -3.37
N PHE A 148 1.60 3.03 -3.03
CA PHE A 148 2.72 2.42 -3.74
C PHE A 148 2.27 1.14 -4.45
N ASP A 149 2.22 1.20 -5.78
CA ASP A 149 2.00 0.06 -6.67
C ASP A 149 3.34 -0.54 -7.12
N CYS A 150 4.00 -1.16 -6.16
CA CYS A 150 5.25 -1.90 -6.33
C CYS A 150 5.31 -3.04 -5.30
N CYS A 151 6.29 -3.94 -5.43
CA CYS A 151 6.55 -4.95 -4.40
C CYS A 151 8.04 -5.13 -4.13
N HIS A 152 8.35 -5.62 -2.93
CA HIS A 152 9.71 -5.81 -2.43
C HIS A 152 10.00 -7.28 -2.14
N SER A 153 9.27 -8.25 -2.69
CA SER A 153 9.47 -9.67 -2.30
C SER A 153 10.77 -10.29 -2.81
N GLY A 154 11.45 -9.63 -3.76
CA GLY A 154 12.69 -10.11 -4.40
C GLY A 154 12.57 -11.45 -5.15
N ARG A 155 11.37 -12.03 -5.19
CA ARG A 155 11.05 -13.27 -5.89
C ARG A 155 10.61 -12.94 -7.31
N MET A 156 11.38 -13.40 -8.29
CA MET A 156 10.94 -13.48 -9.69
C MET A 156 9.91 -14.60 -9.82
N ALA A 157 8.73 -14.40 -9.21
CA ALA A 157 7.63 -15.34 -9.31
C ALA A 157 7.02 -15.23 -10.72
N ARG A 158 6.59 -16.37 -11.27
CA ARG A 158 5.62 -16.38 -12.36
C ARG A 158 4.25 -16.59 -11.75
N ASP A 159 3.25 -15.86 -12.22
CA ASP A 159 1.88 -16.11 -11.81
C ASP A 159 1.41 -17.43 -12.45
N PRO A 160 0.85 -18.38 -11.68
CA PRO A 160 0.48 -19.68 -12.20
C PRO A 160 -0.76 -19.63 -13.09
N SER A 161 -1.58 -18.57 -13.02
CA SER A 161 -2.83 -18.42 -13.79
C SER A 161 -2.72 -17.43 -14.94
N HIS A 162 -1.77 -16.49 -14.92
CA HIS A 162 -1.64 -15.42 -15.92
C HIS A 162 -0.29 -15.44 -16.63
N THR A 163 -0.24 -15.98 -17.85
CA THR A 163 0.99 -16.07 -18.65
C THR A 163 1.52 -14.70 -19.12
N GLY A 164 0.68 -13.66 -19.10
CA GLY A 164 1.03 -12.30 -19.50
C GLY A 164 1.43 -11.37 -18.35
N ALA A 165 1.21 -11.78 -17.10
CA ALA A 165 1.45 -10.94 -15.94
C ALA A 165 2.96 -10.78 -15.66
N VAL A 166 3.37 -9.55 -15.32
CA VAL A 166 4.77 -9.20 -15.04
C VAL A 166 4.87 -8.71 -13.60
N PRO A 167 5.81 -9.23 -12.81
CA PRO A 167 5.94 -8.83 -11.41
C PRO A 167 6.63 -7.45 -11.28
N ARG A 168 6.19 -6.66 -10.31
CA ARG A 168 6.67 -5.28 -10.05
C ARG A 168 7.76 -5.22 -8.99
N ASN A 169 8.71 -6.15 -9.06
CA ASN A 169 9.93 -6.16 -8.27
C ASN A 169 11.15 -6.40 -9.15
N LEU A 170 12.30 -5.93 -8.68
CA LEU A 170 13.57 -6.44 -9.20
C LEU A 170 13.91 -7.79 -8.54
N PRO A 171 14.73 -8.63 -9.21
CA PRO A 171 15.47 -9.68 -8.51
C PRO A 171 16.17 -9.11 -7.28
N LYS A 172 16.31 -9.92 -6.22
CA LYS A 172 17.08 -9.49 -5.04
C LYS A 172 18.48 -9.04 -5.45
N ILE A 173 18.86 -7.85 -5.03
CA ILE A 173 20.21 -7.34 -5.25
C ILE A 173 21.03 -7.64 -4.02
N ARG A 174 22.12 -8.34 -4.28
CA ARG A 174 23.03 -8.90 -3.29
C ARG A 174 24.31 -8.08 -3.34
N PHE A 175 24.53 -7.26 -2.31
CA PHE A 175 25.70 -6.39 -2.29
C PHE A 175 26.89 -7.06 -1.62
N PRO A 176 28.08 -6.97 -2.24
CA PRO A 176 29.32 -7.22 -1.52
C PRO A 176 29.35 -6.37 -0.25
N LYS A 177 29.84 -6.94 0.87
CA LYS A 177 29.87 -6.31 2.22
C LYS A 177 30.17 -4.80 2.23
N LEU A 178 31.16 -4.35 1.45
CA LEU A 178 31.58 -2.93 1.43
C LEU A 178 30.53 -1.99 0.81
N GLN A 179 29.81 -2.44 -0.22
CA GLN A 179 28.71 -1.67 -0.81
C GLN A 179 27.51 -1.65 0.14
N PHE A 180 27.21 -2.79 0.78
CA PHE A 180 26.17 -2.84 1.81
C PHE A 180 26.49 -1.93 3.00
N ALA A 181 27.73 -1.95 3.50
CA ALA A 181 28.17 -1.06 4.58
C ALA A 181 28.03 0.42 4.23
N SER A 182 28.23 0.79 2.97
CA SER A 182 28.03 2.18 2.50
C SER A 182 26.56 2.59 2.55
N VAL A 183 25.64 1.67 2.19
CA VAL A 183 24.19 1.86 2.35
C VAL A 183 23.82 1.96 3.83
N SER A 184 24.30 1.04 4.67
CA SER A 184 24.07 1.08 6.12
C SER A 184 24.60 2.36 6.77
N GLN A 185 25.77 2.86 6.37
CA GLN A 185 26.30 4.12 6.90
C GLN A 185 25.48 5.33 6.45
N LYS A 186 24.88 5.30 5.25
CA LYS A 186 23.92 6.33 4.80
C LYS A 186 22.66 6.30 5.67
N VAL A 187 22.13 5.11 5.94
CA VAL A 187 20.97 4.91 6.81
C VAL A 187 21.26 5.42 8.22
N GLU A 188 22.42 5.09 8.78
CA GLU A 188 22.79 5.51 10.14
C GLU A 188 22.91 7.03 10.24
N ARG A 189 23.56 7.69 9.26
CA ARG A 189 23.64 9.16 9.22
C ARG A 189 22.27 9.82 9.13
N LEU A 190 21.33 9.24 8.37
CA LEU A 190 19.96 9.74 8.30
C LEU A 190 19.25 9.59 9.64
N ARG A 191 19.42 8.45 10.33
CA ARG A 191 18.86 8.23 11.67
C ARG A 191 19.43 9.20 12.70
N GLU A 192 20.73 9.44 12.69
CA GLU A 192 21.39 10.42 13.57
C GLU A 192 20.90 11.84 13.33
N THR A 193 20.78 12.23 12.05
CA THR A 193 20.28 13.57 11.66
C THR A 193 18.83 13.77 12.09
N ASN A 194 18.02 12.71 12.06
CA ASN A 194 16.60 12.74 12.40
C ASN A 194 16.30 12.55 13.90
N GLY A 195 17.32 12.20 14.72
CA GLY A 195 17.20 12.07 16.17
C GLY A 195 16.20 11.01 16.65
N ASP A 196 15.68 11.16 17.87
CA ASP A 196 14.71 10.23 18.48
C ASP A 196 13.37 10.12 17.72
N LEU A 197 13.06 11.07 16.82
CA LEU A 197 11.86 11.01 15.99
C LEU A 197 11.90 9.83 15.02
N ALA A 198 13.05 9.49 14.43
CA ALA A 198 13.19 8.31 13.58
C ALA A 198 12.89 7.01 14.35
N LYS A 199 13.24 6.93 15.64
CA LYS A 199 12.92 5.75 16.47
C LYS A 199 11.42 5.60 16.73
N THR A 200 10.67 6.70 16.86
CA THR A 200 9.22 6.66 17.13
C THR A 200 8.42 6.14 15.92
N TYR A 201 8.79 6.56 14.70
CA TYR A 201 8.13 6.09 13.46
C TYR A 201 8.56 4.68 13.05
N LEU A 202 9.81 4.28 13.35
CA LEU A 202 10.36 2.96 13.04
C LEU A 202 9.96 1.84 14.01
N HIS A 203 9.57 2.13 15.26
CA HIS A 203 9.48 1.09 16.30
C HIS A 203 8.15 0.84 17.00
N ASN A 204 7.11 1.69 16.99
CA ASN A 204 5.84 1.27 17.62
C ASN A 204 4.52 2.00 17.27
N GLU A 205 4.51 3.25 16.80
CA GLU A 205 3.21 3.97 16.58
C GLU A 205 2.91 4.30 15.11
N GLY A 206 3.89 4.17 14.21
CA GLY A 206 3.74 4.54 12.79
C GLY A 206 3.41 6.04 12.61
N ASN A 207 3.33 6.49 11.35
CA ASN A 207 2.95 7.86 11.08
C ASN A 207 1.42 8.04 11.19
N ARG A 208 0.94 8.52 12.34
CA ARG A 208 -0.50 8.75 12.62
C ARG A 208 -1.18 9.75 11.68
N HIS A 209 -0.42 10.51 10.90
CA HIS A 209 -0.93 11.50 9.96
C HIS A 209 -0.94 10.99 8.50
N ALA A 210 -0.39 9.79 8.26
CA ALA A 210 -0.29 9.23 6.92
C ALA A 210 -1.01 7.88 6.79
N VAL A 211 -2.02 7.84 5.93
CA VAL A 211 -2.55 6.58 5.42
C VAL A 211 -1.58 6.05 4.35
N ARG A 212 -1.21 4.77 4.44
CA ARG A 212 -0.23 4.17 3.52
C ARG A 212 -0.84 2.93 2.89
N ILE A 213 -0.98 2.92 1.58
CA ILE A 213 -1.52 1.81 0.80
C ILE A 213 -0.38 1.15 0.04
N ALA A 214 -0.24 -0.17 0.22
CA ALA A 214 0.72 -0.99 -0.49
C ALA A 214 0.01 -2.02 -1.37
N ALA A 215 0.56 -2.30 -2.55
CA ALA A 215 -0.09 -3.18 -3.54
C ALA A 215 -0.09 -4.67 -3.21
N ALA A 216 0.78 -5.12 -2.31
CA ALA A 216 0.91 -6.52 -1.92
C ALA A 216 1.60 -6.64 -0.56
N GLY A 217 1.30 -7.70 0.20
CA GLY A 217 1.99 -8.02 1.46
C GLY A 217 3.51 -8.19 1.31
N ALA A 218 4.25 -8.13 2.42
CA ALA A 218 5.72 -8.14 2.41
C ALA A 218 6.38 -9.35 1.72
N LEU A 219 5.68 -10.49 1.68
CA LEU A 219 6.14 -11.74 1.03
C LEU A 219 5.41 -12.03 -0.29
N GLU A 220 4.55 -11.12 -0.72
CA GLU A 220 3.70 -11.24 -1.90
C GLU A 220 4.25 -10.40 -3.06
N THR A 221 3.69 -10.62 -4.24
CA THR A 221 4.10 -9.94 -5.46
C THR A 221 2.96 -9.07 -5.95
N ALA A 222 3.28 -7.82 -6.28
CA ALA A 222 2.41 -6.93 -7.03
C ALA A 222 2.64 -7.16 -8.52
N TRP A 223 1.56 -7.26 -9.29
CA TRP A 223 1.62 -7.57 -10.72
C TRP A 223 1.18 -6.38 -11.58
N GLU A 224 1.74 -6.28 -12.79
CA GLU A 224 1.04 -5.65 -13.91
C GLU A 224 0.50 -6.69 -14.87
N ASP A 225 -0.68 -6.42 -15.39
CA ASP A 225 -1.38 -7.30 -16.31
C ASP A 225 -2.19 -6.51 -17.34
N GLY A 226 -2.63 -7.18 -18.40
CA GLY A 226 -3.33 -6.60 -19.53
C GLY A 226 -2.49 -6.58 -20.81
N ASP A 227 -3.18 -6.35 -21.93
CA ASP A 227 -2.56 -6.33 -23.25
C ASP A 227 -1.85 -5.01 -23.50
N HIS A 228 -0.67 -5.07 -24.15
CA HIS A 228 0.12 -3.94 -24.66
C HIS A 228 -0.22 -2.57 -24.06
N ASP A 229 -1.09 -1.81 -24.71
CA ASP A 229 -1.41 -0.41 -24.40
C ASP A 229 -2.33 -0.24 -23.18
N GLN A 230 -3.01 -1.30 -22.74
CA GLN A 230 -3.88 -1.31 -21.55
C GLN A 230 -3.20 -1.92 -20.33
N ARG A 231 -1.92 -2.30 -20.44
CA ARG A 231 -1.18 -2.86 -19.31
C ARG A 231 -1.18 -1.88 -18.14
N ALA A 232 -1.49 -2.37 -16.95
CA ALA A 232 -1.63 -1.57 -15.74
C ALA A 232 -1.32 -2.42 -14.51
N GLY A 233 -0.98 -1.76 -13.40
CA GLY A 233 -0.86 -2.38 -12.09
C GLY A 233 -2.19 -2.97 -11.69
N VAL A 234 -2.19 -4.24 -11.26
CA VAL A 234 -3.41 -4.93 -10.83
C VAL A 234 -4.06 -4.17 -9.67
N MET A 235 -3.29 -3.73 -8.68
CA MET A 235 -3.83 -2.95 -7.56
C MET A 235 -4.37 -1.60 -8.04
N THR A 236 -3.62 -0.85 -8.85
CA THR A 236 -4.07 0.47 -9.34
C THR A 236 -5.35 0.37 -10.17
N ARG A 237 -5.46 -0.64 -11.04
CA ARG A 237 -6.67 -0.86 -11.84
C ARG A 237 -7.89 -1.11 -10.96
N GLU A 238 -7.77 -2.00 -9.98
CA GLU A 238 -8.89 -2.33 -9.09
C GLU A 238 -9.18 -1.22 -8.06
N LEU A 239 -8.17 -0.46 -7.60
CA LEU A 239 -8.36 0.75 -6.80
C LEU A 239 -9.15 1.80 -7.59
N ALA A 240 -8.77 2.04 -8.84
CA ALA A 240 -9.46 2.98 -9.71
C ALA A 240 -10.93 2.57 -9.94
N ARG A 241 -11.19 1.26 -10.08
CA ARG A 241 -12.55 0.71 -10.17
C ARG A 241 -13.32 0.94 -8.87
N ALA A 242 -12.76 0.57 -7.71
CA ALA A 242 -13.41 0.71 -6.41
C ALA A 242 -13.72 2.17 -6.06
N LEU A 243 -12.82 3.11 -6.38
CA LEU A 243 -13.06 4.55 -6.22
C LEU A 243 -14.24 5.04 -7.04
N ARG A 244 -14.34 4.64 -8.31
CA ARG A 244 -15.48 5.00 -9.18
C ARG A 244 -16.78 4.41 -8.67
N GLU A 245 -16.78 3.13 -8.28
CA GLU A 245 -17.95 2.47 -7.68
C GLU A 245 -18.39 3.23 -6.41
N ALA A 246 -17.46 3.58 -5.52
CA ALA A 246 -17.78 4.32 -4.29
C ALA A 246 -18.39 5.70 -4.58
N TRP A 247 -17.86 6.43 -5.56
CA TRP A 247 -18.39 7.75 -5.93
C TRP A 247 -19.74 7.69 -6.62
N GLU A 248 -19.98 6.69 -7.47
CA GLU A 248 -21.28 6.52 -8.12
C GLU A 248 -22.40 6.34 -7.08
N VAL A 249 -22.14 5.54 -6.04
CA VAL A 249 -23.18 5.23 -5.05
C VAL A 249 -23.30 6.26 -3.92
N ASN A 250 -22.27 7.10 -3.72
CA ASN A 250 -22.27 8.16 -2.69
C ASN A 250 -22.39 9.57 -3.29
N ASP A 251 -22.97 9.71 -4.49
CA ASP A 251 -23.16 11.01 -5.19
C ASP A 251 -21.88 11.86 -5.26
N GLY A 252 -20.76 11.19 -5.58
CA GLY A 252 -19.44 11.80 -5.68
C GLY A 252 -18.73 12.07 -4.35
N ALA A 253 -19.35 11.75 -3.21
CA ALA A 253 -18.80 12.04 -1.89
C ALA A 253 -17.78 10.97 -1.44
N ASN A 254 -16.72 11.43 -0.76
CA ASN A 254 -15.68 10.59 -0.16
C ASN A 254 -16.14 10.00 1.20
N GLN A 255 -17.31 9.37 1.23
CA GLN A 255 -17.95 8.85 2.45
C GLN A 255 -17.61 7.39 2.75
N ILE A 256 -16.42 6.94 2.34
CA ILE A 256 -15.90 5.60 2.64
C ILE A 256 -14.52 5.72 3.28
N SER A 257 -14.23 4.85 4.25
CA SER A 257 -12.94 4.78 4.91
C SER A 257 -11.91 4.07 4.04
N TRP A 258 -10.63 4.39 4.24
CA TRP A 258 -9.54 3.67 3.59
C TRP A 258 -9.53 2.17 3.94
N GLN A 259 -10.01 1.79 5.13
CA GLN A 259 -10.20 0.41 5.55
C GLN A 259 -11.18 -0.31 4.62
N ASN A 260 -12.41 0.20 4.49
CA ASN A 260 -13.43 -0.42 3.63
C ASN A 260 -13.05 -0.38 2.16
N MET A 261 -12.41 0.70 1.72
CA MET A 261 -11.84 0.79 0.38
C MET A 261 -10.81 -0.32 0.15
N SER A 262 -9.86 -0.53 1.08
CA SER A 262 -8.84 -1.58 0.95
C SER A 262 -9.44 -2.99 0.92
N LEU A 263 -10.54 -3.23 1.66
CA LEU A 263 -11.27 -4.49 1.60
C LEU A 263 -11.86 -4.72 0.20
N ARG A 264 -12.49 -3.69 -0.39
CA ARG A 264 -13.06 -3.78 -1.75
C ARG A 264 -11.98 -4.01 -2.80
N VAL A 265 -10.87 -3.28 -2.70
CA VAL A 265 -9.75 -3.45 -3.62
C VAL A 265 -9.17 -4.85 -3.51
N SER A 266 -9.00 -5.37 -2.30
CA SER A 266 -8.49 -6.74 -2.09
C SER A 266 -9.43 -7.79 -2.69
N GLU A 267 -10.74 -7.65 -2.48
CA GLU A 267 -11.75 -8.53 -3.08
C GLU A 267 -11.61 -8.55 -4.61
N LEU A 268 -11.57 -7.39 -5.25
CA LEU A 268 -11.44 -7.25 -6.71
C LEU A 268 -10.12 -7.82 -7.23
N VAL A 269 -9.01 -7.55 -6.55
CA VAL A 269 -7.68 -8.07 -6.92
C VAL A 269 -7.67 -9.60 -6.80
N ASN A 270 -8.19 -10.14 -5.71
CA ASN A 270 -8.15 -11.57 -5.41
C ASN A 270 -8.98 -12.44 -6.39
N VAL A 271 -9.92 -11.85 -7.14
CA VAL A 271 -10.66 -12.58 -8.21
C VAL A 271 -9.69 -13.19 -9.22
N ASN A 272 -8.67 -12.43 -9.64
CA ASN A 272 -7.71 -12.87 -10.66
C ASN A 272 -6.32 -13.17 -10.05
N PHE A 273 -5.93 -12.45 -8.99
CA PHE A 273 -4.63 -12.56 -8.33
C PHE A 273 -4.80 -12.86 -6.83
N PRO A 274 -5.22 -14.09 -6.46
CA PRO A 274 -5.56 -14.47 -5.08
C PRO A 274 -4.38 -14.45 -4.09
N ARG A 275 -3.15 -14.23 -4.58
CA ARG A 275 -1.92 -14.12 -3.76
C ARG A 275 -1.37 -12.69 -3.69
N GLN A 276 -2.09 -11.72 -4.24
CA GLN A 276 -1.77 -10.31 -4.12
C GLN A 276 -2.83 -9.68 -3.21
N ASN A 277 -2.45 -9.31 -1.99
CA ASN A 277 -3.33 -8.71 -1.01
C ASN A 277 -2.87 -7.27 -0.72
N PRO A 278 -3.46 -6.26 -1.38
CA PRO A 278 -3.27 -4.88 -1.01
C PRO A 278 -3.67 -4.65 0.45
N TYR A 279 -2.95 -3.78 1.14
CA TYR A 279 -3.26 -3.47 2.52
C TYR A 279 -3.03 -1.99 2.82
N VAL A 280 -3.64 -1.54 3.91
CA VAL A 280 -3.55 -0.18 4.42
C VAL A 280 -2.91 -0.18 5.81
N GLU A 281 -1.99 0.76 6.03
CA GLU A 281 -1.41 1.05 7.34
C GLU A 281 -1.69 2.49 7.77
N GLY A 282 -1.51 2.76 9.07
CA GLY A 282 -1.75 4.06 9.67
C GLY A 282 -3.22 4.25 10.06
N PRO A 283 -3.76 5.48 9.99
CA PRO A 283 -5.14 5.78 10.40
C PRO A 283 -6.17 5.30 9.35
N GLN A 284 -6.26 3.99 9.15
CA GLN A 284 -7.07 3.33 8.11
C GLN A 284 -8.57 3.65 8.18
N ARG A 285 -9.09 4.06 9.34
CA ARG A 285 -10.51 4.42 9.50
C ARG A 285 -10.83 5.79 8.90
N ARG A 286 -9.83 6.58 8.50
CA ARG A 286 -10.07 7.87 7.85
C ARG A 286 -10.87 7.69 6.56
N MET A 287 -11.85 8.55 6.38
CA MET A 287 -12.55 8.73 5.11
C MET A 287 -11.57 9.13 4.01
N LEU A 288 -11.85 8.76 2.76
CA LEU A 288 -10.94 9.05 1.64
C LEU A 288 -10.57 10.53 1.62
N PHE A 289 -9.27 10.81 1.70
CA PHE A 289 -8.71 12.16 1.63
C PHE A 289 -9.25 13.13 2.70
N SER A 290 -9.79 12.63 3.83
CA SER A 290 -10.28 13.42 4.97
C SER A 290 -9.61 13.00 6.27
N LEU A 291 -9.72 13.86 7.28
CA LEU A 291 -9.36 13.54 8.67
C LEU A 291 -10.54 12.92 9.44
N ASP A 292 -11.76 12.97 8.89
CA ASP A 292 -12.92 12.31 9.49
C ASP A 292 -12.70 10.79 9.53
N GLU A 293 -13.06 10.15 10.63
CA GLU A 293 -12.92 8.70 10.79
C GLU A 293 -14.27 7.99 10.82
N SER A 294 -14.27 6.74 10.37
CA SER A 294 -15.37 5.81 10.52
C SER A 294 -15.60 5.43 11.99
N GLU A 295 -16.87 5.25 12.34
CA GLU A 295 -17.28 4.78 13.65
C GLU A 295 -17.36 3.24 13.73
N THR A 296 -17.29 2.56 12.58
CA THR A 296 -17.41 1.11 12.49
C THR A 296 -16.08 0.46 12.14
N ASN A 297 -15.86 -0.74 12.65
CA ASN A 297 -14.83 -1.64 12.15
C ASN A 297 -15.53 -2.71 11.32
N ALA A 298 -15.40 -2.64 9.99
CA ALA A 298 -15.92 -3.68 9.13
C ALA A 298 -15.01 -4.92 9.18
N VAL A 299 -15.62 -6.08 9.02
CA VAL A 299 -14.93 -7.36 8.86
C VAL A 299 -15.51 -8.04 7.63
N VAL A 300 -14.64 -8.63 6.81
CA VAL A 300 -15.08 -9.38 5.62
C VAL A 300 -15.77 -10.66 6.05
N LEU A 301 -16.91 -10.93 5.43
CA LEU A 301 -17.63 -12.19 5.52
C LEU A 301 -17.69 -12.83 4.14
N HIS A 302 -17.26 -14.07 4.03
CA HIS A 302 -17.43 -14.87 2.83
C HIS A 302 -18.64 -15.79 2.99
N PRO A 303 -19.65 -15.71 2.11
CA PRO A 303 -20.79 -16.63 2.17
C PRO A 303 -20.34 -18.06 1.82
N ASP A 304 -20.84 -19.04 2.58
CA ASP A 304 -20.67 -20.48 2.39
C ASP A 304 -22.02 -21.19 2.60
N GLY A 305 -22.82 -21.21 1.54
CA GLY A 305 -24.19 -21.71 1.57
C GLY A 305 -25.09 -20.89 2.51
N GLN A 306 -25.61 -21.52 3.57
CA GLN A 306 -26.44 -20.87 4.60
C GLN A 306 -25.61 -20.28 5.76
N HIS A 307 -24.29 -20.45 5.71
CA HIS A 307 -23.36 -19.93 6.70
C HIS A 307 -22.47 -18.85 6.07
N GLY A 308 -21.77 -18.10 6.91
CA GLY A 308 -20.74 -17.17 6.51
C GLY A 308 -19.47 -17.40 7.30
N ILE A 309 -18.33 -17.29 6.64
CA ILE A 309 -17.01 -17.29 7.27
C ILE A 309 -16.59 -15.86 7.50
N LEU A 310 -16.64 -15.43 8.77
CA LEU A 310 -16.16 -14.14 9.21
C LEU A 310 -14.63 -14.20 9.35
N LYS A 311 -13.91 -13.30 8.68
CA LYS A 311 -12.44 -13.17 8.80
C LYS A 311 -12.01 -12.45 10.09
N ALA A 312 -12.62 -12.85 11.20
CA ALA A 312 -12.26 -12.44 12.56
C ALA A 312 -12.59 -13.58 13.53
N GLY A 313 -11.69 -13.80 14.51
CA GLY A 313 -11.81 -14.88 15.50
C GLY A 313 -11.60 -14.39 16.92
N ARG A 314 -11.24 -15.30 17.84
CA ARG A 314 -11.06 -15.00 19.28
C ARG A 314 -10.08 -13.84 19.53
N ILE A 315 -9.03 -13.75 18.71
CA ILE A 315 -7.99 -12.71 18.80
C ILE A 315 -8.57 -11.33 18.50
N SER A 316 -9.53 -11.25 17.57
CA SER A 316 -10.30 -10.04 17.26
C SER A 316 -11.47 -9.82 18.23
N SER A 317 -11.45 -10.50 19.39
CA SER A 317 -12.50 -10.48 20.42
C SER A 317 -13.88 -10.98 19.97
N VAL A 318 -13.96 -11.73 18.87
CA VAL A 318 -15.21 -12.39 18.45
C VAL A 318 -15.56 -13.50 19.44
N ARG A 319 -16.85 -13.63 19.75
CA ARG A 319 -17.43 -14.65 20.65
C ARG A 319 -18.67 -15.28 20.00
N GLU A 320 -18.96 -16.52 20.39
CA GLU A 320 -20.22 -17.17 20.02
C GLU A 320 -21.40 -16.33 20.50
N GLY A 321 -22.43 -16.20 19.67
CA GLY A 321 -23.58 -15.33 19.90
C GLY A 321 -23.36 -13.85 19.56
N ASN A 322 -22.16 -13.42 19.14
CA ASN A 322 -22.00 -12.09 18.56
C ASN A 322 -22.83 -11.97 17.27
N VAL A 323 -23.48 -10.82 17.09
CA VAL A 323 -24.29 -10.52 15.92
C VAL A 323 -23.64 -9.36 15.17
N TYR A 324 -23.42 -9.56 13.87
CA TYR A 324 -22.87 -8.56 12.96
C TYR A 324 -23.94 -8.14 11.96
N ALA A 325 -24.08 -6.84 11.72
CA ALA A 325 -24.90 -6.35 10.62
C ALA A 325 -24.20 -6.68 9.28
N LEU A 326 -24.94 -7.28 8.35
CA LEU A 326 -24.49 -7.49 6.98
C LEU A 326 -24.78 -6.21 6.19
N MET A 327 -23.71 -5.56 5.74
CA MET A 327 -23.76 -4.28 5.03
C MET A 327 -23.11 -4.43 3.65
N PRO A 328 -23.65 -3.78 2.60
CA PRO A 328 -22.97 -3.68 1.32
C PRO A 328 -21.69 -2.84 1.49
N LEU A 329 -20.56 -3.33 0.97
CA LEU A 329 -19.23 -2.82 1.30
C LEU A 329 -19.00 -1.34 0.96
N LEU A 330 -19.68 -0.81 -0.05
CA LEU A 330 -19.51 0.58 -0.54
C LEU A 330 -20.69 1.52 -0.21
N VAL A 331 -21.78 1.00 0.37
CA VAL A 331 -23.06 1.74 0.51
C VAL A 331 -23.52 1.73 1.96
N GLY A 332 -23.30 2.85 2.66
CA GLY A 332 -23.68 2.96 4.06
C GLY A 332 -22.97 1.95 4.97
N SER A 333 -21.77 1.47 4.62
CA SER A 333 -20.96 0.56 5.44
C SER A 333 -20.25 1.27 6.60
N GLU A 334 -20.06 2.58 6.49
CA GLU A 334 -19.38 3.40 7.52
C GLU A 334 -20.22 3.63 8.78
N ARG A 335 -21.53 3.40 8.71
CA ARG A 335 -22.46 3.43 9.85
C ARG A 335 -23.60 2.46 9.58
N ILE A 336 -23.96 1.64 10.56
CA ILE A 336 -25.10 0.73 10.42
C ILE A 336 -26.38 1.55 10.25
N ARG A 337 -27.06 1.33 9.12
CA ARG A 337 -28.34 1.95 8.76
C ARG A 337 -29.31 0.84 8.37
N GLU A 338 -30.50 0.83 8.96
CA GLU A 338 -31.51 -0.21 8.68
C GLU A 338 -31.98 -0.14 7.21
N GLU A 339 -31.86 1.02 6.55
CA GLU A 339 -32.24 1.17 5.14
C GLU A 339 -31.25 0.51 4.17
N THR A 340 -30.00 0.27 4.57
CA THR A 340 -28.97 -0.36 3.71
C THR A 340 -28.52 -1.71 4.21
N LYS A 341 -28.90 -2.09 5.44
CA LYS A 341 -28.68 -3.41 6.01
C LYS A 341 -29.31 -4.50 5.13
N ILE A 342 -28.51 -5.51 4.81
CA ILE A 342 -28.92 -6.67 4.00
C ILE A 342 -29.39 -7.81 4.90
N GLY A 343 -28.86 -7.89 6.13
CA GLY A 343 -29.17 -8.97 7.06
C GLY A 343 -28.32 -8.92 8.31
N GLU A 344 -28.27 -10.06 8.99
CA GLU A 344 -27.44 -10.28 10.17
C GLU A 344 -26.67 -11.59 10.06
N ALA A 345 -25.47 -11.61 10.64
CA ALA A 345 -24.66 -12.80 10.82
C ALA A 345 -24.49 -13.08 12.31
N THR A 346 -25.01 -14.21 12.77
CA THR A 346 -24.90 -14.63 14.17
C THR A 346 -23.81 -15.69 14.30
N VAL A 347 -22.76 -15.39 15.05
CA VAL A 347 -21.59 -16.26 15.21
C VAL A 347 -21.97 -17.52 15.99
N THR A 348 -21.69 -18.69 15.41
CA THR A 348 -22.01 -20.01 15.97
C THR A 348 -20.77 -20.83 16.35
N GLU A 349 -19.62 -20.57 15.73
CA GLU A 349 -18.34 -21.22 16.06
C GLU A 349 -17.21 -20.18 15.97
N VAL A 350 -16.30 -20.15 16.94
CA VAL A 350 -15.16 -19.20 16.94
C VAL A 350 -13.82 -19.91 17.04
N ARG A 351 -12.98 -19.69 16.03
CA ARG A 351 -11.57 -20.14 15.97
C ARG A 351 -10.63 -18.98 16.29
N ALA A 352 -9.33 -19.20 16.20
CA ALA A 352 -8.33 -18.18 16.55
C ALA A 352 -8.44 -16.93 15.66
N LEU A 353 -8.54 -17.11 14.34
CA LEU A 353 -8.47 -16.05 13.32
C LEU A 353 -9.76 -15.87 12.50
N GLU A 354 -10.68 -16.83 12.56
CA GLU A 354 -11.94 -16.80 11.82
C GLU A 354 -13.08 -17.37 12.67
N SER A 355 -14.31 -17.09 12.26
CA SER A 355 -15.52 -17.58 12.90
C SER A 355 -16.56 -18.00 11.86
N VAL A 356 -17.38 -18.98 12.20
CA VAL A 356 -18.55 -19.37 11.40
C VAL A 356 -19.77 -18.65 11.97
N ALA A 357 -20.61 -18.12 11.09
CA ALA A 357 -21.86 -17.47 11.44
C ALA A 357 -23.02 -18.03 10.62
N THR A 358 -24.22 -18.10 11.20
CA THR A 358 -25.46 -18.33 10.46
C THR A 358 -25.96 -17.00 9.90
N LEU A 359 -26.41 -16.99 8.65
CA LEU A 359 -26.87 -15.79 7.96
C LEU A 359 -28.39 -15.66 8.01
N SER A 360 -28.89 -14.47 8.31
CA SER A 360 -30.30 -14.09 8.25
C SER A 360 -30.46 -12.90 7.31
N ILE A 361 -30.80 -13.17 6.05
CA ILE A 361 -30.99 -12.13 5.02
C ILE A 361 -32.39 -11.54 5.12
N LEU A 362 -32.50 -10.21 5.02
CA LEU A 362 -33.77 -9.50 5.05
C LEU A 362 -34.55 -9.74 3.74
N PRO A 363 -35.89 -9.85 3.79
CA PRO A 363 -36.70 -10.05 2.59
C PRO A 363 -36.48 -8.93 1.56
N ASN A 364 -36.35 -9.30 0.27
CA ASN A 364 -36.14 -8.39 -0.86
C ASN A 364 -34.81 -7.61 -0.84
N ARG A 365 -33.75 -8.16 -0.22
CA ARG A 365 -32.41 -7.57 -0.16
C ARG A 365 -31.28 -8.45 -0.73
N ASP A 366 -31.65 -9.48 -1.51
CA ASP A 366 -30.71 -10.41 -2.17
C ASP A 366 -29.84 -9.75 -3.25
#